data_AF-A0A1Y5S939-F1
#
_entry.id   AF-A0A1Y5S939-F1
#
_cell.length_a   1.000
_cell.length_b   1.000
_cell.length_c   1.000
_cell.angle_alpha   90.00
_cell.angle_beta   90.00
_cell.angle_gamma   90.00
#
_symmetry.space_group_name_H-M   'P 1'
#
loop_
_entity.id
_entity.type
_entity.pdbx_description
1 polymer ?
#
loop_
_entity_poly.entity_id
_entity_poly.type
_entity_poly.pdbx_seq_one_letter_code
_entity_poly.pdbx_strand_id
1 'polypeptide(L)'
;MADLWSVWWVWLAAALALAIIEVLAPGFIFLGFAIGAALTGLLLLILPGIGWTIPMLALIFAALSLAAWLILRRSFALRTGQVKHFEDDINS
;
A
#
# COMPACT_ATOMS: atom_id res chain seq x y z
N MET A 1 15.04 6.52 26.14
CA MET A 1 13.81 6.97 25.46
C MET A 1 13.44 5.90 24.45
N ALA A 2 12.15 5.60 24.25
CA ALA A 2 11.76 4.69 23.18
C ALA A 2 11.92 5.41 21.83
N ASP A 3 12.59 4.75 20.89
CA ASP A 3 12.82 5.31 19.56
C ASP A 3 11.53 5.33 18.74
N LEU A 4 11.09 6.49 18.26
CA LEU A 4 9.78 6.63 17.57
C LEU A 4 9.63 5.69 16.36
N TRP A 5 10.71 5.39 15.65
CA TRP A 5 10.70 4.45 14.51
C TRP A 5 10.50 2.98 14.91
N SER A 6 10.82 2.62 16.16
CA SER A 6 10.58 1.27 16.71
C SER A 6 9.16 1.07 17.22
N VAL A 7 8.34 2.13 17.22
CA VAL A 7 7.01 2.13 17.78
C VAL A 7 5.98 1.76 16.71
N TRP A 8 5.36 0.58 16.85
CA TRP A 8 4.41 0.04 15.87
C TRP A 8 3.22 0.96 15.58
N TRP A 9 2.67 1.66 16.59
CA TRP A 9 1.50 2.52 16.40
C TRP A 9 1.81 3.78 15.58
N VAL A 10 3.06 4.26 15.60
CA VAL A 10 3.49 5.41 14.78
C VAL A 10 3.37 5.07 13.30
N TRP A 11 3.75 3.86 12.92
CA TRP A 11 3.62 3.35 11.56
C TRP A 11 2.15 3.19 11.14
N LEU A 12 1.28 2.70 12.03
CA LEU A 12 -0.16 2.63 11.74
C LEU A 12 -0.82 4.01 11.62
N ALA A 13 -0.43 4.97 12.46
CA ALA A 13 -0.90 6.35 12.35
C ALA A 13 -0.46 6.99 11.02
N ALA A 14 0.79 6.78 10.61
CA ALA A 14 1.30 7.22 9.32
C ALA A 14 0.54 6.54 8.15
N ALA A 15 0.28 5.24 8.25
CA ALA A 15 -0.52 4.51 7.26
C ALA A 15 -1.92 5.12 7.11
N LEU A 16 -2.58 5.43 8.22
CA LEU A 16 -3.90 6.07 8.23
C LEU A 16 -3.85 7.47 7.61
N ALA A 17 -2.85 8.29 7.97
CA ALA A 17 -2.69 9.62 7.39
C ALA A 17 -2.48 9.57 5.87
N LEU A 18 -1.64 8.64 5.39
CA LEU A 18 -1.42 8.41 3.96
C LEU A 18 -2.70 7.96 3.24
N ALA A 19 -3.48 7.09 3.87
CA ALA A 19 -4.77 6.64 3.32
C ALA A 19 -5.78 7.79 3.22
N ILE A 20 -5.79 8.73 4.17
CA ILE A 20 -6.64 9.93 4.12
C ILE A 20 -6.21 10.84 2.96
N ILE A 21 -4.90 11.03 2.75
CA ILE A 21 -4.37 11.86 1.66
C ILE A 21 -4.79 11.31 0.29
N GLU A 22 -4.81 9.99 0.11
CA GLU A 22 -5.26 9.34 -1.14
C GLU A 22 -6.71 9.71 -1.51
N VAL A 23 -7.59 9.95 -0.53
CA VAL A 23 -8.98 10.36 -0.80
C VAL A 23 -9.04 11.74 -1.47
N LEU A 24 -8.08 12.62 -1.18
CA LEU A 24 -8.00 13.96 -1.76
C LEU A 24 -7.34 13.95 -3.14
N ALA A 25 -6.41 13.01 -3.38
CA ALA A 25 -5.67 12.87 -4.63
C ALA A 25 -5.70 11.41 -5.09
N PRO A 26 -6.66 11.01 -5.96
CA PRO A 26 -6.75 9.64 -6.45
C PRO A 26 -5.60 9.35 -7.42
N GLY A 27 -4.52 8.78 -6.89
CA GLY A 27 -3.28 8.51 -7.61
C GLY A 27 -2.78 7.06 -7.47
N PHE A 28 -3.38 6.26 -6.58
CA PHE A 28 -2.99 4.91 -6.16
C PHE A 28 -1.58 4.79 -5.55
N ILE A 29 -0.81 5.87 -5.54
CA ILE A 29 0.56 5.92 -5.02
C ILE A 29 0.55 5.96 -3.49
N PHE A 30 -0.27 6.81 -2.88
CA PHE A 30 -0.33 6.94 -1.42
C PHE A 30 -0.94 5.70 -0.77
N LEU A 31 -1.85 5.01 -1.46
CA LEU A 31 -2.39 3.73 -1.02
C LEU A 31 -1.29 2.64 -0.89
N GLY A 32 -0.38 2.57 -1.86
CA GLY A 32 0.77 1.65 -1.79
C GLY A 32 1.66 1.92 -0.59
N PHE A 33 1.95 3.21 -0.31
CA PHE A 33 2.71 3.62 0.87
C PHE A 33 1.96 3.38 2.18
N ALA A 34 0.64 3.58 2.21
CA ALA A 34 -0.19 3.29 3.38
C ALA A 34 -0.14 1.81 3.75
N ILE A 35 -0.24 0.91 2.75
CA ILE A 35 -0.11 -0.53 2.96
C ILE A 35 1.30 -0.88 3.45
N GLY A 36 2.34 -0.31 2.85
CA GLY A 36 3.72 -0.51 3.30
C GLY A 36 3.92 -0.11 4.77
N ALA A 37 3.38 1.05 5.18
CA ALA A 37 3.46 1.52 6.56
C ALA A 37 2.68 0.62 7.51
N ALA A 38 1.49 0.16 7.11
CA ALA A 38 0.68 -0.76 7.90
C ALA A 38 1.39 -2.10 8.16
N LEU A 39 2.01 -2.66 7.11
CA LEU A 39 2.76 -3.91 7.21
C LEU A 39 4.04 -3.76 8.05
N THR A 40 4.77 -2.64 7.91
CA THR A 40 5.93 -2.36 8.78
C THR A 40 5.50 -2.23 10.25
N GLY A 41 4.39 -1.55 10.53
CA GLY A 41 3.81 -1.47 11.88
C GLY A 41 3.42 -2.83 12.44
N LEU A 42 2.78 -3.68 11.62
CA LEU A 42 2.43 -5.05 12.00
C LEU A 42 3.66 -5.91 12.28
N LEU A 43 4.72 -5.74 11.49
CA LEU A 43 5.99 -6.45 11.68
C LEU A 43 6.66 -6.08 13.01
N LEU A 44 6.65 -4.78 13.38
CA LEU A 44 7.12 -4.32 14.69
C LEU A 44 6.26 -4.85 15.86
N LEU A 45 4.95 -5.03 15.62
CA LEU A 45 4.04 -5.61 16.62
C LEU A 45 4.32 -7.10 16.86
N ILE A 46 4.60 -7.86 15.80
CA ILE A 46 4.82 -9.33 15.88
C ILE A 46 6.22 -9.65 16.40
N LEU A 47 7.23 -8.84 16.06
CA LEU A 47 8.63 -9.07 16.45
C LEU A 47 9.16 -7.93 17.33
N PRO A 48 8.68 -7.82 18.59
CA PRO A 48 9.19 -6.85 19.54
C PRO A 48 10.62 -7.23 19.97
N GLY A 49 11.48 -6.23 20.18
CA GLY A 49 12.81 -6.43 20.76
C GLY A 49 13.91 -6.89 19.79
N ILE A 50 13.60 -7.07 18.51
CA ILE A 50 14.64 -7.08 17.48
C ILE A 50 15.21 -5.67 17.40
N GLY A 51 16.54 -5.52 17.42
CA GLY A 51 17.22 -4.23 17.33
C GLY A 51 17.02 -3.58 15.96
N TRP A 52 15.80 -3.13 15.68
CA TRP A 52 15.40 -2.52 14.42
C TRP A 52 16.18 -1.23 14.19
N THR A 53 16.96 -1.19 13.11
CA THR A 53 17.69 0.01 12.70
C THR A 53 16.89 0.78 11.66
N ILE A 54 17.09 2.10 11.60
CA ILE A 54 16.43 2.96 10.61
C ILE A 54 16.66 2.48 9.16
N PRO A 55 17.89 2.12 8.72
CA PRO A 55 18.12 1.65 7.36
C PRO A 55 17.34 0.37 7.03
N MET A 56 17.22 -0.55 8.00
CA MET A 56 16.49 -1.80 7.82
C MET A 56 14.99 -1.56 7.69
N LEU A 57 14.42 -0.72 8.55
CA LEU A 57 13.01 -0.35 8.48
C LEU A 57 12.68 0.41 7.19
N ALA A 58 13.54 1.32 6.75
CA ALA A 58 13.37 2.05 5.50
C ALA A 58 13.38 1.09 4.29
N LEU A 59 14.27 0.09 4.29
CA LEU A 59 14.35 -0.90 3.21
C LEU A 59 13.10 -1.80 3.17
N ILE A 60 12.64 -2.28 4.33
CA ILE A 60 11.41 -3.07 4.45
C ILE A 60 10.20 -2.25 3.99
N PHE A 61 10.06 -1.03 4.49
CA PHE A 61 8.97 -0.13 4.11
C PHE A 61 8.96 0.17 2.61
N ALA A 62 10.13 0.49 2.02
CA ALA A 62 10.24 0.78 0.60
C ALA A 62 9.91 -0.46 -0.26
N ALA A 63 10.41 -1.63 0.11
CA ALA A 63 10.14 -2.87 -0.61
C ALA A 63 8.64 -3.24 -0.54
N LEU A 64 8.02 -3.17 0.64
CA LEU A 64 6.60 -3.44 0.84
C LEU A 64 5.71 -2.44 0.11
N SER A 65 6.07 -1.15 0.14
CA SER A 65 5.31 -0.10 -0.56
C SER A 65 5.38 -0.28 -2.07
N LEU A 66 6.57 -0.59 -2.60
CA LEU A 66 6.75 -0.85 -4.03
C LEU A 66 5.97 -2.09 -4.47
N ALA A 67 6.01 -3.17 -3.68
CA ALA A 67 5.24 -4.38 -3.95
C ALA A 67 3.73 -4.12 -3.93
N ALA A 68 3.23 -3.42 -2.91
CA ALA A 68 1.82 -3.06 -2.79
C ALA A 68 1.36 -2.19 -3.98
N TRP A 69 2.16 -1.19 -4.35
CA TRP A 69 1.90 -0.34 -5.51
C TRP A 69 1.85 -1.14 -6.82
N LEU A 70 2.80 -2.06 -7.04
CA LEU A 70 2.81 -2.93 -8.23
C LEU A 70 1.57 -3.83 -8.29
N ILE A 71 1.17 -4.42 -7.16
CA ILE A 71 -0.02 -5.28 -7.06
C ILE A 71 -1.29 -4.48 -7.39
N LEU A 72 -1.45 -3.30 -6.79
CA LEU A 72 -2.56 -2.39 -7.07
C LEU A 72 -2.59 -1.99 -8.55
N ARG A 73 -1.45 -1.54 -9.08
CA ARG A 73 -1.32 -1.15 -10.50
C ARG A 73 -1.67 -2.31 -11.44
N ARG A 74 -1.25 -3.54 -11.11
CA ARG A 74 -1.56 -4.73 -11.91
C ARG A 74 -3.05 -5.08 -11.87
N SER A 75 -3.68 -4.99 -10.69
CA SER A 75 -5.09 -5.35 -10.49
C SER A 75 -6.05 -4.36 -11.18
N PHE A 76 -5.77 -3.06 -11.09
CA PHE A 76 -6.58 -2.04 -11.76
C PHE A 76 -6.37 -2.02 -13.28
N ALA A 77 -5.17 -2.30 -13.78
CA ALA A 77 -4.90 -2.39 -15.22
C ALA A 77 -5.61 -3.56 -15.92
N LEU A 78 -6.13 -4.54 -15.19
CA LEU A 78 -6.79 -5.72 -15.76
C LEU A 78 -8.30 -5.57 -15.99
N ARG A 79 -8.93 -4.46 -15.58
CA ARG A 79 -10.40 -4.32 -15.60
C ARG A 79 -10.99 -3.46 -16.73
N THR A 80 -10.20 -2.94 -17.67
CA THR A 80 -10.71 -2.13 -18.79
C THR A 80 -10.93 -2.89 -20.11
N GLY A 81 -10.84 -4.22 -20.11
CA GLY A 81 -10.96 -5.02 -21.33
C GLY A 81 -12.19 -5.93 -21.36
N GLN A 82 -13.11 -5.65 -22.30
CA GLN A 82 -14.15 -6.55 -22.84
C GLN A 82 -15.54 -6.49 -22.18
N VAL A 83 -16.22 -5.34 -22.33
CA VAL A 83 -17.60 -5.42 -22.81
C VAL A 83 -17.54 -5.09 -24.31
N LYS A 84 -17.18 -6.08 -25.12
CA LYS A 84 -17.59 -6.04 -26.53
C LYS A 84 -19.10 -6.21 -26.48
N HIS A 85 -19.83 -5.11 -26.65
CA HIS A 85 -21.25 -5.19 -26.98
C HIS A 85 -21.35 -6.02 -28.26
N PHE A 86 -21.87 -7.24 -28.11
CA PHE A 86 -22.40 -8.01 -29.23
C PHE A 86 -23.69 -7.32 -29.63
N GLU A 87 -23.61 -6.44 -30.62
CA GLU A 87 -24.76 -5.96 -31.37
C GLU A 87 -24.33 -5.93 -32.84
N ASP A 88 -24.44 -7.08 -33.49
CA ASP A 88 -24.73 -7.08 -34.92
C ASP A 88 -26.06 -7.81 -35.09
N ASP A 89 -26.94 -7.11 -35.79
CA ASP A 89 -28.38 -7.13 -35.70
C ASP A 89 -29.03 -8.36 -36.36
N ILE A 90 -30.19 -8.75 -35.84
CA ILE A 90 -31.09 -9.74 -36.42
C ILE A 90 -32.12 -8.97 -37.26
N ASN A 91 -31.79 -8.59 -38.50
CA ASN A 91 -32.74 -8.19 -39.57
C ASN A 91 -31.93 -7.93 -40.86
N SER A 92 -32.12 -8.52 -42.04
CA SER A 92 -33.22 -9.19 -42.76
C SER A 92 -32.61 -10.20 -43.73
#